data_AF-A0A2V8S3C6-F1
#
_entry.id   AF-A0A2V8S3C6-F1
#
_cell.length_a   1.000
_cell.length_b   1.000
_cell.length_c   1.000
_cell.angle_alpha   90.00
_cell.angle_beta   90.00
_cell.angle_gamma   90.00
#
_symmetry.space_group_name_H-M   'P 1'
#
loop_
_entity.id
_entity.type
_entity.pdbx_description
1 polymer ?
#
loop_
_entity_poly.entity_id
_entity_poly.type
_entity_poly.pdbx_seq_one_letter_code
_entity_poly.pdbx_strand_id
1 'polypeptide(L)'
;MSVRVRFAPSPTGYLHIGAARTGLFNWLYARKVGGKFLLRIEDTDLQRSTEESTRSILEGLAWLGLDYDEELVFQSANADKHRAAALHLIESGRAYRDFTPKAERADKNVKQEIAERARVAASEGIDQRSNPYRDLSLAESNARAAAREPFAVRLRVPRAGRTQFADAVYGPQEREYAEIEDLVLLRSDGHPLYNLSVVCDDIEMSITDVIRGQDHLTNTHKQILIYEALGANVPRFAHLPLILAPNKAKLSKRKHGEVVSLTTYRDRGFVAAAFRNFLALLGWSPENSEQEVMSLDELIEQFSLEGIHRAPAIFNFNEHDPRQWTDQKALWMNAEYIRTMPLAELWPLIRAELEASGLWRESFETDERAWFERTVEAIRHRFFTLKDFSAQGRAYFADEFEFDEAAVAKNLKKEPRLKELLPALADKLEQVEPFNAETSEAALRAFADEAGVKAGLLINAARTALTGQAVGPSMFEVFDLIGRTRSARRLREAVRLI
;
A
#
# COMPACT_ATOMS: atom_id res chain seq x y z
N MET A 1 -22.84 15.80 15.34
CA MET A 1 -22.66 14.35 15.07
C MET A 1 -21.17 14.08 15.00
N SER A 2 -20.70 12.94 15.51
CA SER A 2 -19.32 12.51 15.32
C SER A 2 -19.07 12.19 13.84
N VAL A 3 -17.92 12.56 13.30
CA VAL A 3 -17.51 12.17 11.93
C VAL A 3 -17.42 10.65 11.85
N ARG A 4 -17.94 10.07 10.77
CA ARG A 4 -17.89 8.64 10.46
C ARG A 4 -17.51 8.46 9.01
N VAL A 5 -16.39 7.79 8.79
CA VAL A 5 -15.85 7.44 7.47
C VAL A 5 -15.73 5.94 7.34
N ARG A 6 -15.58 5.45 6.10
CA ARG A 6 -15.37 4.02 5.86
C ARG A 6 -14.37 3.73 4.76
N PHE A 7 -13.62 2.66 4.94
CA PHE A 7 -12.95 1.98 3.85
C PHE A 7 -13.83 0.81 3.37
N ALA A 8 -14.21 0.83 2.08
CA ALA A 8 -15.14 -0.14 1.49
C ALA A 8 -14.51 -0.91 0.31
N PRO A 9 -13.50 -1.79 0.53
CA PRO A 9 -12.87 -2.53 -0.55
C PRO A 9 -13.69 -3.74 -1.02
N SER A 10 -13.70 -4.01 -2.32
CA SER A 10 -14.16 -5.29 -2.86
C SER A 10 -13.04 -6.32 -2.83
N PRO A 11 -13.27 -7.55 -2.32
CA PRO A 11 -12.22 -8.56 -2.14
C PRO A 11 -11.94 -9.35 -3.43
N THR A 12 -11.57 -8.65 -4.50
CA THR A 12 -11.31 -9.26 -5.83
C THR A 12 -9.82 -9.38 -6.16
N GLY A 13 -9.01 -9.78 -5.19
CA GLY A 13 -7.54 -9.85 -5.22
C GLY A 13 -6.89 -9.03 -4.10
N TYR A 14 -5.56 -9.06 -4.03
CA TYR A 14 -4.75 -8.42 -2.98
C TYR A 14 -5.02 -6.92 -2.75
N LEU A 15 -4.68 -6.40 -1.57
CA LEU A 15 -4.83 -4.97 -1.27
C LEU A 15 -3.88 -4.12 -2.13
N HIS A 16 -4.47 -3.32 -3.02
CA HIS A 16 -3.74 -2.45 -3.95
C HIS A 16 -3.26 -1.17 -3.26
N ILE A 17 -2.08 -0.63 -3.59
CA ILE A 17 -1.53 0.59 -2.96
C ILE A 17 -2.49 1.79 -3.01
N GLY A 18 -3.24 1.97 -4.11
CA GLY A 18 -4.24 3.04 -4.22
C GLY A 18 -5.46 2.84 -3.33
N ALA A 19 -5.84 1.59 -3.07
CA ALA A 19 -6.90 1.27 -2.12
C ALA A 19 -6.39 1.42 -0.67
N ALA A 20 -5.16 0.98 -0.39
CA ALA A 20 -4.48 1.20 0.88
C ALA A 20 -4.37 2.69 1.21
N ARG A 21 -3.98 3.54 0.24
CA ARG A 21 -3.98 5.00 0.39
C ARG A 21 -5.37 5.54 0.71
N THR A 22 -6.41 5.03 0.05
CA THR A 22 -7.79 5.43 0.36
C THR A 22 -8.15 5.07 1.80
N GLY A 23 -7.82 3.86 2.25
CA GLY A 23 -8.00 3.44 3.64
C GLY A 23 -7.23 4.33 4.62
N LEU A 24 -5.96 4.61 4.33
CA LEU A 24 -5.10 5.48 5.12
C LEU A 24 -5.67 6.90 5.25
N PHE A 25 -6.17 7.50 4.17
CA PHE A 25 -6.71 8.87 4.21
C PHE A 25 -8.00 8.93 5.04
N ASN A 26 -8.86 7.91 4.93
CA ASN A 26 -10.03 7.80 5.80
C ASN A 26 -9.59 7.66 7.27
N TRP A 27 -8.60 6.80 7.55
CA TRP A 27 -8.10 6.58 8.90
C TRP A 27 -7.46 7.85 9.50
N LEU A 28 -6.56 8.52 8.77
CA LEU A 28 -5.93 9.77 9.20
C LEU A 28 -6.98 10.86 9.45
N TYR A 29 -7.96 11.00 8.54
CA TYR A 29 -9.04 11.96 8.73
C TYR A 29 -9.87 11.67 9.98
N ALA A 30 -10.25 10.41 10.20
CA ALA A 30 -10.98 10.00 11.41
C ALA A 30 -10.19 10.30 12.67
N ARG A 31 -8.91 9.93 12.73
CA ARG A 31 -8.04 10.16 13.89
C ARG A 31 -7.84 11.66 14.14
N LYS A 32 -7.61 12.45 13.10
CA LYS A 32 -7.45 13.92 13.19
C LYS A 32 -8.64 14.61 13.86
N VAL A 33 -9.85 14.23 13.47
CA VAL A 33 -11.09 14.91 13.91
C VAL A 33 -11.77 14.22 15.10
N GLY A 34 -11.16 13.18 15.67
CA GLY A 34 -11.77 12.37 16.73
C GLY A 34 -13.04 11.63 16.28
N GLY A 35 -13.12 11.27 14.99
CA GLY A 35 -14.22 10.51 14.40
C GLY A 35 -13.99 9.00 14.44
N LYS A 36 -14.84 8.26 13.72
CA LYS A 36 -14.73 6.80 13.56
C LYS A 36 -14.36 6.37 12.15
N PHE A 37 -13.46 5.41 12.06
CA PHE A 37 -13.05 4.70 10.86
C PHE A 37 -13.63 3.29 10.85
N LEU A 38 -14.48 3.02 9.86
CA LEU A 38 -15.18 1.74 9.73
C LEU A 38 -14.65 0.94 8.54
N LEU A 39 -14.76 -0.38 8.61
CA LEU A 39 -14.38 -1.29 7.54
C LEU A 39 -15.60 -2.08 7.03
N ARG A 40 -15.85 -2.01 5.71
CA ARG A 40 -16.92 -2.77 5.04
C ARG A 40 -16.37 -3.52 3.84
N ILE A 41 -16.49 -4.84 3.81
CA ILE A 41 -16.08 -5.66 2.66
C ILE A 41 -17.24 -5.72 1.66
N GLU A 42 -17.00 -5.26 0.43
CA GLU A 42 -17.99 -5.26 -0.65
C GLU A 42 -17.90 -6.56 -1.47
N ASP A 43 -18.29 -7.68 -0.86
CA ASP A 43 -18.19 -9.07 -1.33
C ASP A 43 -19.38 -9.57 -2.16
N THR A 44 -20.16 -8.65 -2.74
CA THR A 44 -21.39 -8.95 -3.50
C THR A 44 -21.16 -9.66 -4.84
N ASP A 45 -19.94 -9.61 -5.38
CA ASP A 45 -19.55 -10.32 -6.59
C ASP A 45 -18.96 -11.69 -6.24
N LEU A 46 -19.84 -12.70 -6.11
CA LEU A 46 -19.48 -14.06 -5.69
C LEU A 46 -18.48 -14.76 -6.62
N GLN A 47 -18.36 -14.35 -7.89
CA GLN A 47 -17.42 -14.97 -8.82
C GLN A 47 -15.99 -14.47 -8.63
N ARG A 48 -15.84 -13.23 -8.15
CA ARG A 48 -14.53 -12.59 -8.00
C ARG A 48 -14.11 -12.42 -6.54
N SER A 49 -15.05 -12.49 -5.61
CA SER A 49 -14.80 -12.34 -4.17
C SER A 49 -14.26 -13.64 -3.60
N THR A 50 -13.07 -13.60 -2.99
CA THR A 50 -12.46 -14.78 -2.35
C THR A 50 -12.06 -14.50 -0.92
N GLU A 51 -12.12 -15.51 -0.07
CA GLU A 51 -11.65 -15.42 1.33
C GLU A 51 -10.18 -15.00 1.42
N GLU A 52 -9.34 -15.50 0.50
CA GLU A 52 -7.93 -15.12 0.40
C GLU A 52 -7.77 -13.62 0.12
N SER A 53 -8.60 -13.05 -0.74
CA SER A 53 -8.57 -11.62 -1.03
C SER A 53 -9.01 -10.78 0.18
N THR A 54 -10.03 -11.24 0.90
CA THR A 54 -10.45 -10.62 2.16
C THR A 54 -9.33 -10.67 3.19
N ARG A 55 -8.67 -11.82 3.35
CA ARG A 55 -7.52 -11.97 4.25
C ARG A 55 -6.38 -11.03 3.86
N SER A 56 -6.04 -10.93 2.58
CA SER A 56 -5.00 -10.01 2.09
C SER A 56 -5.32 -8.55 2.40
N ILE A 57 -6.59 -8.14 2.35
CA ILE A 57 -7.03 -6.81 2.78
C ILE A 57 -6.80 -6.61 4.27
N LEU A 58 -7.26 -7.54 5.11
CA LEU A 58 -7.14 -7.45 6.56
C LEU A 58 -5.69 -7.46 7.04
N GLU A 59 -4.86 -8.37 6.51
CA GLU A 59 -3.42 -8.42 6.81
C GLU A 59 -2.71 -7.13 6.38
N GLY A 60 -3.09 -6.58 5.23
CA GLY A 60 -2.52 -5.34 4.73
C GLY A 60 -2.83 -4.13 5.61
N LEU A 61 -4.09 -4.01 6.06
CA LEU A 61 -4.50 -2.97 7.02
C LEU A 61 -3.80 -3.14 8.37
N ALA A 62 -3.75 -4.37 8.88
CA ALA A 62 -3.07 -4.69 10.13
C ALA A 62 -1.57 -4.35 10.08
N TRP A 63 -0.90 -4.69 8.97
CA TRP A 63 0.52 -4.34 8.78
C TRP A 63 0.74 -2.83 8.79
N LEU A 64 -0.14 -2.04 8.16
CA LEU A 64 -0.06 -0.57 8.20
C LEU A 64 -0.44 0.03 9.56
N GLY A 65 -0.96 -0.76 10.49
CA GLY A 65 -1.49 -0.30 11.77
C GLY A 65 -2.78 0.50 11.63
N LEU A 66 -3.63 0.17 10.66
CA LEU A 66 -4.93 0.82 10.43
C LEU A 66 -6.03 -0.01 11.11
N ASP A 67 -6.21 0.24 12.39
CA ASP A 67 -7.32 -0.29 13.19
C ASP A 67 -8.66 0.35 12.77
N TYR A 68 -9.77 -0.35 13.03
CA TYR A 68 -11.12 0.12 12.75
C TYR A 68 -11.99 0.02 14.01
N ASP A 69 -12.92 0.96 14.16
CA ASP A 69 -13.52 1.29 15.46
C ASP A 69 -14.81 0.51 15.78
N GLU A 70 -15.36 -0.22 14.80
CA GLU A 70 -16.59 -1.00 14.92
C GLU A 70 -16.47 -2.34 14.19
N GLU A 71 -17.43 -3.25 14.37
CA GLU A 71 -17.37 -4.59 13.77
C GLU A 71 -17.26 -4.55 12.24
N LEU A 72 -16.53 -5.52 11.70
CA LEU A 72 -16.38 -5.73 10.27
C LEU A 72 -17.74 -6.04 9.62
N VAL A 73 -18.12 -5.23 8.63
CA VAL A 73 -19.37 -5.43 7.88
C VAL A 73 -19.09 -6.15 6.55
N PHE A 74 -19.87 -7.18 6.25
CA PHE A 74 -19.90 -7.81 4.91
C PHE A 74 -21.16 -7.37 4.17
N GLN A 75 -21.00 -6.78 2.99
CA GLN A 75 -22.10 -6.24 2.21
C GLN A 75 -23.08 -7.34 1.75
N SER A 76 -22.57 -8.55 1.50
CA SER A 76 -23.39 -9.72 1.15
C SER A 76 -24.44 -10.04 2.22
N ALA A 77 -24.15 -9.81 3.50
CA ALA A 77 -25.08 -10.04 4.61
C ALA A 77 -26.27 -9.06 4.62
N ASN A 78 -26.15 -7.92 3.93
CA ASN A 78 -27.19 -6.90 3.86
C ASN A 78 -28.04 -6.95 2.58
N ALA A 79 -27.87 -7.98 1.73
CA ALA A 79 -28.54 -8.06 0.42
C ALA A 79 -30.08 -7.96 0.52
N ASP A 80 -30.69 -8.56 1.55
CA ASP A 80 -32.13 -8.48 1.76
C ASP A 80 -32.60 -7.09 2.19
N LYS A 81 -31.80 -6.38 3.01
CA LYS A 81 -32.06 -4.96 3.35
C LYS A 81 -32.01 -4.09 2.11
N HIS A 82 -31.02 -4.31 1.22
CA HIS A 82 -30.91 -3.57 -0.04
C HIS A 82 -32.11 -3.85 -0.95
N ARG A 83 -32.52 -5.12 -1.07
CA ARG A 83 -33.72 -5.52 -1.82
C ARG A 83 -34.97 -4.85 -1.28
N ALA A 84 -35.17 -4.86 0.03
CA ALA A 84 -36.28 -4.20 0.69
C ALA A 84 -36.31 -2.69 0.40
N ALA A 85 -35.16 -2.02 0.44
CA ALA A 85 -35.06 -0.59 0.10
C ALA A 85 -35.51 -0.31 -1.34
N ALA A 86 -35.06 -1.12 -2.31
CA ALA A 86 -35.50 -0.96 -3.71
C ALA A 86 -37.00 -1.21 -3.91
N LEU A 87 -37.58 -2.19 -3.20
CA LEU A 87 -39.03 -2.43 -3.24
C LEU A 87 -39.82 -1.28 -2.60
N HIS A 88 -39.35 -0.73 -1.48
CA HIS A 88 -39.93 0.45 -0.87
C HIS A 88 -39.91 1.67 -1.81
N LEU A 89 -38.84 1.83 -2.60
CA LEU A 89 -38.77 2.88 -3.62
C LEU A 89 -39.85 2.72 -4.71
N ILE A 90 -40.28 1.49 -5.03
CA ILE A 90 -41.41 1.27 -5.95
C ILE A 90 -42.71 1.75 -5.33
N GLU A 91 -42.96 1.37 -4.07
CA GLU A 91 -44.18 1.74 -3.34
C GLU A 91 -44.33 3.26 -3.17
N SER A 92 -43.21 3.96 -2.95
CA SER A 92 -43.16 5.42 -2.86
C SER A 92 -43.14 6.14 -4.23
N GLY A 93 -43.23 5.41 -5.34
CA GLY A 93 -43.23 5.96 -6.71
C GLY A 93 -41.87 6.51 -7.18
N ARG A 94 -40.81 6.32 -6.39
CA ARG A 94 -39.43 6.76 -6.67
C ARG A 94 -38.67 5.78 -7.56
N ALA A 95 -39.15 4.54 -7.68
CA ALA A 95 -38.63 3.51 -8.58
C ALA A 95 -39.77 2.83 -9.34
N TYR A 96 -39.43 2.04 -10.36
CA TYR A 96 -40.39 1.27 -11.15
C TYR A 96 -39.78 -0.07 -11.61
N ARG A 97 -40.65 -1.01 -11.99
CA ARG A 97 -40.24 -2.30 -12.56
C ARG A 97 -40.05 -2.19 -14.07
N ASP A 98 -38.92 -2.64 -14.56
CA ASP A 98 -38.59 -2.75 -15.98
C ASP A 98 -38.73 -4.20 -16.44
N PHE A 99 -39.79 -4.51 -17.18
CA PHE A 99 -40.08 -5.84 -17.72
C PHE A 99 -39.47 -6.06 -19.12
N THR A 100 -38.54 -5.20 -19.55
CA THR A 100 -37.84 -5.40 -20.82
C THR A 100 -37.10 -6.74 -20.76
N PRO A 101 -37.39 -7.69 -21.68
CA PRO A 101 -36.71 -8.98 -21.68
C PRO A 101 -35.19 -8.82 -21.76
N LYS A 102 -34.47 -9.62 -20.97
CA LYS A 102 -33.01 -9.66 -21.05
C LYS A 102 -32.62 -10.18 -22.43
N ALA A 103 -32.14 -9.31 -23.31
CA ALA A 103 -31.52 -9.76 -24.55
C ALA A 103 -30.31 -10.63 -24.19
N GLU A 104 -30.19 -11.83 -24.76
CA GLU A 104 -28.97 -12.63 -24.67
C GLU A 104 -27.83 -11.82 -25.26
N ARG A 105 -26.83 -11.47 -24.44
CA ARG A 105 -25.65 -10.71 -24.87
C ARG A 105 -24.42 -11.37 -24.31
N ALA A 106 -23.42 -11.58 -25.16
CA ALA A 106 -22.14 -12.13 -24.75
C ALA A 106 -21.36 -11.09 -23.92
N ASP A 107 -20.96 -11.46 -22.70
CA ASP A 107 -20.37 -10.57 -21.69
C ASP A 107 -19.10 -9.80 -22.11
N LYS A 108 -18.42 -10.23 -23.18
CA LYS A 108 -17.09 -9.69 -23.54
C LYS A 108 -17.11 -8.25 -24.09
N ASN A 109 -18.21 -7.79 -24.68
CA ASN A 109 -18.29 -6.47 -25.34
C ASN A 109 -19.34 -5.51 -24.72
N VAL A 110 -20.04 -5.94 -23.67
CA VAL A 110 -21.17 -5.20 -23.07
C VAL A 110 -20.79 -3.79 -22.65
N LYS A 111 -19.59 -3.58 -22.09
CA LYS A 111 -19.14 -2.23 -21.69
C LYS A 111 -18.91 -1.30 -22.87
N GLN A 112 -18.37 -1.81 -23.98
CA GLN A 112 -18.10 -1.02 -25.18
C GLN A 112 -19.41 -0.71 -25.92
N GLU A 113 -20.32 -1.67 -26.01
CA GLU A 113 -21.64 -1.48 -26.61
C GLU A 113 -22.53 -0.54 -25.81
N ILE A 114 -22.48 -0.57 -24.47
CA ILE A 114 -23.18 0.39 -23.62
C ILE A 114 -22.60 1.80 -23.81
N ALA A 115 -21.28 1.93 -23.85
CA ALA A 115 -20.63 3.23 -24.05
C ALA A 115 -20.94 3.81 -25.43
N GLU A 116 -20.92 2.98 -26.48
CA GLU A 116 -21.25 3.39 -27.85
C GLU A 116 -22.74 3.73 -27.99
N ARG A 117 -23.64 2.93 -27.42
CA ARG A 117 -25.08 3.28 -27.39
C ARG A 117 -25.35 4.56 -26.62
N ALA A 118 -24.67 4.79 -25.50
CA ALA A 118 -24.81 6.03 -24.74
C ALA A 118 -24.32 7.23 -25.56
N ARG A 119 -23.23 7.06 -26.31
CA ARG A 119 -22.69 8.08 -27.22
C ARG A 119 -23.64 8.36 -28.40
N VAL A 120 -24.19 7.32 -29.03
CA VAL A 120 -25.17 7.43 -30.12
C VAL A 120 -26.46 8.07 -29.61
N ALA A 121 -26.98 7.62 -28.47
CA ALA A 121 -28.18 8.20 -27.84
C ALA A 121 -27.99 9.68 -27.52
N ALA A 122 -26.80 10.07 -27.03
CA ALA A 122 -26.46 11.47 -26.81
C ALA A 122 -26.40 12.27 -28.13
N SER A 123 -25.87 11.70 -29.21
CA SER A 123 -25.83 12.36 -30.53
C SER A 123 -27.18 12.48 -31.23
N GLU A 124 -28.11 11.56 -30.94
CA GLU A 124 -29.46 11.52 -31.52
C GLU A 124 -30.52 12.19 -30.62
N GLY A 125 -30.13 12.75 -29.47
CA GLY A 125 -31.04 13.41 -28.53
C GLY A 125 -32.02 12.45 -27.85
N ILE A 126 -31.72 11.16 -27.80
CA ILE A 126 -32.56 10.15 -27.15
C ILE A 126 -32.43 10.31 -25.64
N ASP A 127 -33.55 10.60 -24.97
CA ASP A 127 -33.61 10.67 -23.52
C ASP A 127 -33.20 9.32 -22.91
N GLN A 128 -32.08 9.28 -22.17
CA GLN A 128 -31.52 8.08 -21.54
C GLN A 128 -32.45 7.46 -20.48
N ARG A 129 -33.49 8.21 -20.11
CA ARG A 129 -34.55 7.83 -19.17
C ARG A 129 -35.81 7.32 -19.90
N SER A 130 -35.75 7.14 -21.21
CA SER A 130 -36.84 6.54 -21.98
C SER A 130 -36.93 5.05 -21.69
N ASN A 131 -38.03 4.63 -21.07
CA ASN A 131 -38.33 3.23 -20.81
C ASN A 131 -39.86 3.03 -20.88
N PRO A 132 -40.36 2.02 -21.63
CA PRO A 132 -41.79 1.83 -21.84
C PRO A 132 -42.56 1.48 -20.56
N TYR A 133 -41.88 0.98 -19.53
CA TYR A 133 -42.48 0.62 -18.25
C TYR A 133 -42.36 1.72 -17.20
N ARG A 134 -41.73 2.85 -17.54
CA ARG A 134 -41.49 3.95 -16.59
C ARG A 134 -42.81 4.49 -16.03
N ASP A 135 -43.81 4.67 -16.87
CA ASP A 135 -45.10 5.28 -16.45
C ASP A 135 -46.22 4.23 -16.31
N LEU A 136 -45.84 2.95 -16.17
CA LEU A 136 -46.76 1.86 -15.88
C LEU A 136 -47.44 2.08 -14.53
N SER A 137 -48.76 1.88 -14.47
CA SER A 137 -49.48 1.99 -13.19
C SER A 137 -48.97 0.96 -12.18
N LEU A 138 -48.97 1.31 -10.89
CA LEU A 138 -48.54 0.38 -9.83
C LEU A 138 -49.38 -0.91 -9.83
N ALA A 139 -50.68 -0.80 -10.12
CA ALA A 139 -51.58 -1.94 -10.20
C ALA A 139 -51.18 -2.91 -11.33
N GLU A 140 -50.92 -2.41 -12.54
CA GLU A 140 -50.45 -3.25 -13.65
C GLU A 140 -49.04 -3.81 -13.40
N SER A 141 -48.14 -3.00 -12.85
CA SER A 141 -46.80 -3.44 -12.45
C SER A 141 -46.86 -4.60 -11.45
N ASN A 142 -47.74 -4.51 -10.45
CA ASN A 142 -47.94 -5.57 -9.46
C ASN A 142 -48.57 -6.82 -10.08
N ALA A 143 -49.51 -6.68 -11.01
CA ALA A 143 -50.12 -7.81 -11.71
C ALA A 143 -49.10 -8.62 -12.52
N ARG A 144 -48.23 -7.94 -13.30
CA ARG A 144 -47.15 -8.58 -14.07
C ARG A 144 -46.11 -9.27 -13.17
N ALA A 145 -45.72 -8.60 -12.07
CA ALA A 145 -44.82 -9.19 -11.08
C ALA A 145 -45.44 -10.43 -10.41
N ALA A 146 -46.74 -10.40 -10.09
CA ALA A 146 -47.48 -11.55 -9.55
C ALA A 146 -47.58 -12.71 -10.56
N ALA A 147 -47.63 -12.40 -11.86
CA ALA A 147 -47.53 -13.37 -12.95
C ALA A 147 -46.11 -13.94 -13.14
N ARG A 148 -45.14 -13.56 -12.29
CA ARG A 148 -43.73 -13.98 -12.33
C ARG A 148 -43.01 -13.57 -13.61
N GLU A 149 -43.45 -12.50 -14.29
CA GLU A 149 -42.66 -11.90 -15.36
C GLU A 149 -41.33 -11.39 -14.79
N PRO A 150 -40.17 -11.74 -15.37
CA PRO A 150 -38.88 -11.22 -14.91
C PRO A 150 -38.80 -9.70 -15.04
N PHE A 151 -38.32 -9.01 -14.00
CA PHE A 151 -38.17 -7.55 -14.03
C PHE A 151 -36.92 -7.08 -13.30
N ALA A 152 -36.28 -6.04 -13.83
CA ALA A 152 -35.33 -5.25 -13.05
C ALA A 152 -36.07 -4.14 -12.28
N VAL A 153 -35.43 -3.56 -11.26
CA VAL A 153 -35.95 -2.36 -10.58
C VAL A 153 -35.07 -1.17 -10.95
N ARG A 154 -35.67 -0.06 -11.37
CA ARG A 154 -34.96 1.16 -11.76
C ARG A 154 -35.39 2.36 -10.93
N LEU A 155 -34.43 3.20 -10.54
CA LEU A 155 -34.68 4.50 -9.93
C LEU A 155 -35.24 5.46 -10.98
N ARG A 156 -36.28 6.22 -10.62
CA ARG A 156 -36.87 7.26 -11.46
C ARG A 156 -36.10 8.56 -11.29
N VAL A 157 -35.22 8.87 -12.24
CA VAL A 157 -34.52 10.17 -12.27
C VAL A 157 -35.50 11.26 -12.72
N PRO A 158 -35.62 12.42 -12.03
CA PRO A 158 -36.55 13.48 -12.43
C PRO A 158 -36.29 14.00 -13.86
N ARG A 159 -37.31 14.54 -14.53
CA ARG A 159 -37.20 14.98 -15.93
C ARG A 159 -36.40 16.26 -16.12
N ALA A 160 -36.48 17.21 -15.18
CA ALA A 160 -35.86 18.52 -15.24
C ALA A 160 -35.20 18.87 -13.90
N GLY A 161 -34.14 19.68 -13.96
CA GLY A 161 -33.28 20.00 -12.82
C GLY A 161 -31.95 19.23 -12.89
N ARG A 162 -31.21 19.30 -11.79
CA ARG A 162 -29.84 18.77 -11.70
C ARG A 162 -29.52 18.25 -10.32
N THR A 163 -28.54 17.34 -10.28
CA THR A 163 -27.83 17.00 -9.04
C THR A 163 -26.67 17.98 -8.85
N GLN A 164 -26.39 18.36 -7.60
CA GLN A 164 -25.23 19.19 -7.27
C GLN A 164 -24.66 18.80 -5.90
N PHE A 165 -23.33 18.85 -5.76
CA PHE A 165 -22.65 18.69 -4.47
C PHE A 165 -21.31 19.43 -4.48
N ALA A 166 -20.81 19.77 -3.30
CA ALA A 166 -19.46 20.30 -3.14
C ALA A 166 -18.51 19.16 -2.76
N ASP A 167 -17.60 18.80 -3.66
CA ASP A 167 -16.52 17.88 -3.37
C ASP A 167 -15.41 18.59 -2.59
N ALA A 168 -14.91 17.97 -1.53
CA ALA A 168 -13.85 18.56 -0.71
C ALA A 168 -12.52 18.75 -1.48
N VAL A 169 -12.28 17.99 -2.56
CA VAL A 169 -11.05 18.06 -3.37
C VAL A 169 -11.29 18.81 -4.69
N TYR A 170 -12.34 18.44 -5.42
CA TYR A 170 -12.64 19.00 -6.75
C TYR A 170 -13.59 20.22 -6.73
N GLY A 171 -14.11 20.61 -5.57
CA GLY A 171 -15.03 21.75 -5.44
C GLY A 171 -16.44 21.45 -5.98
N PRO A 172 -17.20 22.47 -6.41
CA PRO A 172 -18.57 22.29 -6.90
C PRO A 172 -18.65 21.34 -8.09
N GLN A 173 -19.55 20.36 -8.00
CA GLN A 173 -19.87 19.41 -9.06
C GLN A 173 -21.36 19.49 -9.35
N GLU A 174 -21.72 19.52 -10.62
CA GLU A 174 -23.12 19.55 -11.06
C GLU A 174 -23.35 18.64 -12.26
N ARG A 175 -24.55 18.08 -12.34
CA ARG A 175 -24.97 17.28 -13.49
C ARG A 175 -26.47 17.35 -13.70
N GLU A 176 -26.86 17.74 -14.90
CA GLU A 176 -28.26 17.78 -15.32
C GLU A 176 -28.89 16.39 -15.29
N TYR A 177 -30.14 16.30 -14.84
CA TYR A 177 -30.83 15.00 -14.79
C TYR A 177 -31.03 14.39 -16.17
N ALA A 178 -31.02 15.18 -17.24
CA ALA A 178 -31.09 14.70 -18.62
C ALA A 178 -29.89 13.83 -19.02
N GLU A 179 -28.75 13.97 -18.33
CA GLU A 179 -27.53 13.21 -18.59
C GLU A 179 -27.39 11.98 -17.69
N ILE A 180 -28.37 11.72 -16.83
CA ILE A 180 -28.38 10.60 -15.88
C ILE A 180 -29.50 9.65 -16.29
N GLU A 181 -29.13 8.40 -16.57
CA GLU A 181 -30.09 7.36 -16.92
C GLU A 181 -30.90 6.89 -15.70
N ASP A 182 -32.07 6.29 -15.95
CA ASP A 182 -32.80 5.56 -14.90
C ASP A 182 -32.00 4.33 -14.45
N LEU A 183 -31.26 4.52 -13.36
CA LEU A 183 -30.32 3.57 -12.79
C LEU A 183 -31.02 2.27 -12.38
N VAL A 184 -30.46 1.13 -12.78
CA VAL A 184 -30.88 -0.18 -12.25
C VAL A 184 -30.42 -0.32 -10.79
N LEU A 185 -31.37 -0.56 -9.90
CA LEU A 185 -31.18 -0.80 -8.47
C LEU A 185 -31.09 -2.31 -8.18
N LEU A 186 -32.00 -3.10 -8.76
CA LEU A 186 -32.00 -4.56 -8.69
C LEU A 186 -31.98 -5.17 -10.09
N ARG A 187 -31.21 -6.26 -10.26
CA ARG A 187 -31.26 -7.12 -11.44
C ARG A 187 -32.54 -7.96 -11.46
N SER A 188 -32.79 -8.66 -12.57
CA SER A 188 -33.97 -9.53 -12.73
C SER A 188 -33.97 -10.78 -11.87
N ASP A 189 -32.80 -11.21 -11.40
CA ASP A 189 -32.63 -12.21 -10.33
C ASP A 189 -32.80 -11.60 -8.93
N GLY A 190 -33.09 -10.29 -8.86
CA GLY A 190 -33.25 -9.51 -7.65
C GLY A 190 -31.95 -9.22 -6.90
N HIS A 191 -30.79 -9.52 -7.48
CA HIS A 191 -29.49 -9.16 -6.88
C HIS A 191 -29.31 -7.62 -6.89
N PRO A 192 -28.99 -7.00 -5.74
CA PRO A 192 -28.81 -5.55 -5.64
C PRO A 192 -27.51 -5.08 -6.30
N LEU A 193 -27.58 -3.95 -7.01
CA LEU A 193 -26.42 -3.36 -7.67
C LEU A 193 -25.67 -2.36 -6.78
N TYR A 194 -24.39 -2.17 -7.09
CA TYR A 194 -23.43 -1.37 -6.34
C TYR A 194 -23.96 -0.04 -5.79
N ASN A 195 -24.59 0.80 -6.63
CA ASN A 195 -25.04 2.13 -6.19
C ASN A 195 -26.17 2.07 -5.15
N LEU A 196 -27.03 1.05 -5.20
CA LEU A 196 -28.03 0.83 -4.16
C LEU A 196 -27.36 0.33 -2.88
N SER A 197 -26.57 -0.74 -2.98
CA SER A 197 -25.94 -1.40 -1.83
C SER A 197 -25.06 -0.43 -1.03
N VAL A 198 -24.20 0.34 -1.72
CA VAL A 198 -23.29 1.29 -1.05
C VAL A 198 -24.06 2.39 -0.32
N VAL A 199 -25.16 2.90 -0.88
CA VAL A 199 -25.97 3.95 -0.25
C VAL A 199 -26.73 3.40 0.95
N CYS A 200 -27.37 2.24 0.81
CA CYS A 200 -28.07 1.60 1.92
C CYS A 200 -27.13 1.32 3.09
N ASP A 201 -25.93 0.80 2.83
CA ASP A 201 -24.96 0.53 3.89
C ASP A 201 -24.34 1.81 4.47
N ASP A 202 -24.09 2.84 3.66
CA ASP A 202 -23.60 4.12 4.17
C ASP A 202 -24.66 4.80 5.08
N ILE A 203 -25.95 4.67 4.77
CA ILE A 203 -27.06 5.11 5.65
C ILE A 203 -27.06 4.31 6.96
N GLU A 204 -27.06 2.96 6.88
CA GLU A 204 -27.08 2.08 8.05
C GLU A 204 -25.88 2.33 8.96
N MET A 205 -24.70 2.51 8.38
CA MET A 205 -23.46 2.80 9.10
C MET A 205 -23.34 4.27 9.53
N SER A 206 -24.33 5.12 9.19
CA SER A 206 -24.36 6.55 9.48
C SER A 206 -23.11 7.29 9.01
N ILE A 207 -22.63 6.98 7.80
CA ILE A 207 -21.45 7.60 7.22
C ILE A 207 -21.71 9.09 6.98
N THR A 208 -20.84 9.96 7.49
CA THR A 208 -20.94 11.42 7.34
C THR A 208 -20.07 11.92 6.19
N ASP A 209 -18.97 11.21 5.91
CA ASP A 209 -17.96 11.62 4.94
C ASP A 209 -17.53 10.40 4.10
N VAL A 210 -17.65 10.51 2.78
CA VAL A 210 -17.24 9.48 1.82
C VAL A 210 -15.96 9.94 1.13
N ILE A 211 -14.82 9.37 1.54
CA ILE A 211 -13.52 9.60 0.94
C ILE A 211 -13.16 8.39 0.08
N ARG A 212 -13.07 8.57 -1.25
CA ARG A 212 -12.86 7.47 -2.22
C ARG A 212 -12.15 7.92 -3.49
N GLY A 213 -11.69 6.99 -4.33
CA GLY A 213 -11.04 7.34 -5.60
C GLY A 213 -11.96 8.05 -6.61
N GLN A 214 -11.40 8.95 -7.42
CA GLN A 214 -12.11 9.75 -8.42
C GLN A 214 -12.79 8.94 -9.54
N ASP A 215 -12.45 7.65 -9.71
CA ASP A 215 -13.18 6.75 -10.62
C ASP A 215 -14.67 6.66 -10.28
N HIS A 216 -15.04 6.97 -9.03
CA HIS A 216 -16.41 6.96 -8.55
C HIS A 216 -17.04 8.36 -8.46
N LEU A 217 -16.36 9.41 -8.93
CA LEU A 217 -16.89 10.78 -8.90
C LEU A 217 -18.24 10.88 -9.62
N THR A 218 -18.35 10.26 -10.79
CA THR A 218 -19.59 10.24 -11.57
C THR A 218 -20.72 9.43 -10.92
N ASN A 219 -20.39 8.42 -10.11
CA ASN A 219 -21.37 7.65 -9.35
C ASN A 219 -22.01 8.48 -8.24
N THR A 220 -21.33 9.52 -7.74
CA THR A 220 -21.84 10.38 -6.66
C THR A 220 -23.18 11.00 -7.01
N HIS A 221 -23.34 11.52 -8.24
CA HIS A 221 -24.64 12.05 -8.70
C HIS A 221 -25.76 11.01 -8.62
N LYS A 222 -25.46 9.76 -9.00
CA LYS A 222 -26.44 8.66 -8.95
C LYS A 222 -26.76 8.27 -7.50
N GLN A 223 -25.77 8.29 -6.62
CA GLN A 223 -25.94 7.93 -5.21
C GLN A 223 -26.71 9.00 -4.44
N ILE A 224 -26.47 10.28 -4.71
CA ILE A 224 -27.24 11.40 -4.14
C ILE A 224 -28.74 11.22 -4.41
N LEU A 225 -29.11 10.87 -5.65
CA LEU A 225 -30.51 10.59 -6.00
C LEU A 225 -31.11 9.43 -5.20
N ILE A 226 -30.31 8.43 -4.82
CA ILE A 226 -30.77 7.32 -3.98
C ILE A 226 -30.94 7.79 -2.53
N TYR A 227 -29.99 8.54 -1.98
CA TYR A 227 -30.13 9.16 -0.64
C TYR A 227 -31.40 10.00 -0.55
N GLU A 228 -31.61 10.89 -1.52
CA GLU A 228 -32.80 11.76 -1.59
C GLU A 228 -34.08 10.95 -1.73
N ALA A 229 -34.08 9.91 -2.57
CA ALA A 229 -35.24 9.04 -2.76
C ALA A 229 -35.59 8.23 -1.50
N LEU A 230 -34.59 7.85 -0.70
CA LEU A 230 -34.76 7.20 0.60
C LEU A 230 -35.03 8.19 1.75
N GLY A 231 -35.05 9.50 1.48
CA GLY A 231 -35.25 10.53 2.49
C GLY A 231 -34.10 10.64 3.50
N ALA A 232 -32.89 10.20 3.12
CA ALA A 232 -31.71 10.20 3.98
C ALA A 232 -30.82 11.42 3.73
N ASN A 233 -30.02 11.78 4.74
CA ASN A 233 -29.02 12.84 4.60
C ASN A 233 -27.90 12.40 3.66
N VAL A 234 -27.50 13.30 2.76
CA VAL A 234 -26.38 13.09 1.85
C VAL A 234 -25.06 13.37 2.59
N PRO A 235 -24.08 12.44 2.60
CA PRO A 235 -22.79 12.67 3.22
C PRO A 235 -21.96 13.69 2.44
N ARG A 236 -20.92 14.24 3.07
CA ARG A 236 -19.90 15.01 2.36
C ARG A 236 -19.03 14.06 1.53
N PHE A 237 -18.59 14.49 0.35
CA PHE A 237 -17.74 13.70 -0.53
C PHE A 237 -16.36 14.32 -0.69
N ALA A 238 -15.34 13.47 -0.79
CA ALA A 238 -13.98 13.84 -1.16
C ALA A 238 -13.42 12.79 -2.13
N HIS A 239 -13.08 13.20 -3.34
CA HIS A 239 -12.56 12.27 -4.35
C HIS A 239 -11.04 12.36 -4.49
N LEU A 240 -10.37 11.23 -4.29
CA LEU A 240 -8.91 11.13 -4.39
C LEU A 240 -8.47 11.02 -5.85
N PRO A 241 -7.50 11.81 -6.32
CA PRO A 241 -6.97 11.68 -7.68
C PRO A 241 -6.36 10.29 -7.90
N LEU A 242 -6.29 9.84 -9.14
CA LEU A 242 -5.69 8.54 -9.46
C LEU A 242 -4.19 8.52 -9.15
N ILE A 243 -3.69 7.33 -8.84
CA ILE A 243 -2.27 7.03 -8.91
C ILE A 243 -1.99 6.51 -10.33
N LEU A 244 -0.98 7.08 -10.97
CA LEU A 244 -0.54 6.71 -12.31
C LEU A 244 0.77 5.92 -12.26
N ALA A 245 0.95 5.06 -13.25
CA ALA A 245 2.24 4.45 -13.55
C ALA A 245 3.14 5.45 -14.32
N PRO A 246 4.45 5.15 -14.52
CA PRO A 246 5.37 6.05 -15.23
C PRO A 246 4.92 6.41 -16.65
N ASN A 247 4.20 5.51 -17.32
CA ASN A 247 3.61 5.74 -18.64
C ASN A 247 2.33 6.60 -18.61
N LYS A 248 1.98 7.21 -17.47
CA LYS A 248 0.77 8.01 -17.21
C LYS A 248 -0.54 7.23 -17.34
N ALA A 249 -0.50 5.92 -17.51
CA ALA A 249 -1.70 5.10 -17.41
C ALA A 249 -2.09 4.89 -15.95
N LYS A 250 -3.38 4.60 -15.72
CA LYS A 250 -3.87 4.24 -14.39
C LYS A 250 -3.11 3.03 -13.83
N LEU A 251 -2.58 3.19 -12.62
CA LEU A 251 -1.95 2.11 -11.89
C LEU A 251 -3.00 1.03 -11.55
N SER A 252 -2.70 -0.23 -11.88
CA SER A 252 -3.67 -1.32 -11.76
C SER A 252 -3.03 -2.69 -11.59
N LYS A 253 -3.73 -3.57 -10.86
CA LYS A 253 -3.36 -4.96 -10.58
C LYS A 253 -3.02 -5.77 -11.84
N ARG A 254 -3.86 -5.66 -12.87
CA ARG A 254 -3.76 -6.47 -14.10
C ARG A 254 -2.54 -6.15 -14.95
N LYS A 255 -2.07 -4.90 -14.92
CA LYS A 255 -0.99 -4.43 -15.79
C LYS A 255 0.37 -4.39 -15.12
N HIS A 256 0.42 -4.24 -13.79
CA HIS A 256 1.65 -3.95 -13.07
C HIS A 256 1.97 -4.99 -11.97
N GLY A 257 1.20 -6.08 -11.88
CA GLY A 257 1.55 -7.24 -11.04
C GLY A 257 1.74 -6.91 -9.55
N GLU A 258 2.81 -7.42 -8.95
CA GLU A 258 3.05 -7.37 -7.50
C GLU A 258 3.48 -6.00 -6.99
N VAL A 259 4.02 -5.12 -7.83
CA VAL A 259 4.52 -3.79 -7.40
C VAL A 259 3.40 -2.92 -6.80
N VAL A 260 2.15 -3.25 -7.12
CA VAL A 260 0.97 -2.56 -6.61
C VAL A 260 0.31 -3.29 -5.44
N SER A 261 0.84 -4.43 -4.99
CA SER A 261 0.37 -5.19 -3.84
C SER A 261 1.02 -4.68 -2.55
N LEU A 262 0.21 -4.48 -1.51
CA LEU A 262 0.71 -4.02 -0.23
C LEU A 262 1.60 -5.06 0.49
N THR A 263 1.25 -6.35 0.40
CA THR A 263 2.00 -7.43 1.06
C THR A 263 3.40 -7.59 0.48
N THR A 264 3.60 -7.25 -0.80
CA THR A 264 4.93 -7.26 -1.43
C THR A 264 5.90 -6.33 -0.72
N TYR A 265 5.46 -5.16 -0.24
CA TYR A 265 6.33 -4.24 0.50
C TYR A 265 6.71 -4.77 1.88
N ARG A 266 5.75 -5.33 2.61
CA ARG A 266 6.01 -6.05 3.87
C ARG A 266 7.06 -7.13 3.67
N ASP A 267 6.85 -8.01 2.69
CA ASP A 267 7.69 -9.19 2.46
C ASP A 267 9.09 -8.80 1.93
N ARG A 268 9.20 -7.63 1.27
CA ARG A 268 10.47 -7.01 0.85
C ARG A 268 11.16 -6.20 1.96
N GLY A 269 10.65 -6.23 3.19
CA GLY A 269 11.31 -5.62 4.35
C GLY A 269 11.10 -4.11 4.49
N PHE A 270 10.00 -3.57 3.95
CA PHE A 270 9.59 -2.22 4.32
C PHE A 270 9.07 -2.16 5.75
N VAL A 271 9.39 -1.07 6.44
CA VAL A 271 8.81 -0.73 7.73
C VAL A 271 7.46 -0.06 7.51
N ALA A 272 6.44 -0.52 8.23
CA ALA A 272 5.06 -0.05 8.07
C ALA A 272 4.94 1.48 8.26
N ALA A 273 5.65 2.05 9.22
CA ALA A 273 5.65 3.49 9.49
C ALA A 273 6.15 4.30 8.27
N ALA A 274 7.26 3.87 7.66
CA ALA A 274 7.80 4.51 6.46
C ALA A 274 6.84 4.39 5.27
N PHE A 275 6.28 3.18 5.07
CA PHE A 275 5.38 2.96 3.94
C PHE A 275 4.07 3.74 4.09
N ARG A 276 3.54 3.86 5.31
CA ARG A 276 2.39 4.71 5.63
C ARG A 276 2.65 6.18 5.32
N ASN A 277 3.79 6.72 5.74
CA ASN A 277 4.19 8.10 5.42
C ASN A 277 4.36 8.30 3.91
N PHE A 278 4.98 7.36 3.21
CA PHE A 278 5.13 7.42 1.77
C PHE A 278 3.76 7.41 1.06
N LEU A 279 2.85 6.51 1.45
CA LEU A 279 1.49 6.46 0.92
C LEU A 279 0.72 7.76 1.21
N ALA A 280 0.93 8.38 2.38
CA ALA A 280 0.34 9.67 2.72
C ALA A 280 0.75 10.74 1.71
N LEU A 281 2.04 10.84 1.38
CA LEU A 281 2.55 11.83 0.42
C LEU A 281 2.16 11.57 -1.04
N LEU A 282 1.53 10.44 -1.37
CA LEU A 282 1.04 10.16 -2.72
C LEU A 282 -0.25 10.92 -3.04
N GLY A 283 -0.10 12.21 -3.31
CA GLY A 283 -1.20 13.11 -3.68
C GLY A 283 -1.75 13.93 -2.51
N TRP A 284 -0.99 14.02 -1.42
CA TRP A 284 -1.27 14.94 -0.32
C TRP A 284 0.07 15.52 0.19
N SER A 285 0.03 16.77 0.64
CA SER A 285 1.13 17.39 1.36
C SER A 285 0.60 18.14 2.58
N PRO A 286 1.36 18.20 3.68
CA PRO A 286 0.99 19.06 4.79
C PRO A 286 0.94 20.53 4.35
N GLU A 287 -0.01 21.28 4.89
CA GLU A 287 -0.13 22.71 4.59
C GLU A 287 1.08 23.46 5.18
N ASN A 288 1.75 24.26 4.34
CA ASN A 288 2.88 25.12 4.73
C ASN A 288 4.10 24.37 5.33
N SER A 289 4.30 23.10 4.95
CA SER A 289 5.47 22.32 5.38
C SER A 289 6.07 21.54 4.21
N GLU A 290 7.40 21.53 4.13
CA GLU A 290 8.17 20.68 3.22
C GLU A 290 8.63 19.37 3.90
N GLN A 291 8.13 19.08 5.11
CA GLN A 291 8.49 17.88 5.85
C GLN A 291 7.97 16.63 5.14
N GLU A 292 8.90 15.78 4.70
CA GLU A 292 8.56 14.52 4.03
C GLU A 292 8.58 13.31 4.99
N VAL A 293 9.41 13.37 6.03
CA VAL A 293 9.54 12.31 7.05
C VAL A 293 8.81 12.76 8.32
N MET A 294 7.70 12.10 8.63
CA MET A 294 6.77 12.43 9.71
C MET A 294 6.40 11.18 10.51
N SER A 295 6.45 11.27 11.83
CA SER A 295 5.85 10.31 12.74
C SER A 295 4.35 10.10 12.48
N LEU A 296 3.78 9.05 13.09
CA LEU A 296 2.33 8.81 12.99
C LEU A 296 1.51 9.98 13.56
N ASP A 297 1.93 10.52 14.69
CA ASP A 297 1.24 11.62 15.36
C ASP A 297 1.29 12.89 14.51
N GLU A 298 2.44 13.20 13.90
CA GLU A 298 2.56 14.31 12.95
C GLU A 298 1.67 14.12 11.71
N LEU A 299 1.59 12.90 11.15
CA LEU A 299 0.68 12.61 10.04
C LEU A 299 -0.78 12.83 10.46
N ILE A 300 -1.19 12.35 11.63
CA ILE A 300 -2.54 12.54 12.15
C ILE A 300 -2.82 14.02 12.37
N GLU A 301 -1.89 14.75 12.98
CA GLU A 301 -2.05 16.16 13.29
C GLU A 301 -2.10 17.03 12.02
N GLN A 302 -1.30 16.73 11.00
CA GLN A 302 -1.20 17.57 9.82
C GLN A 302 -2.25 17.22 8.75
N PHE A 303 -2.84 16.02 8.78
CA PHE A 303 -3.76 15.57 7.73
C PHE A 303 -5.00 16.48 7.62
N SER A 304 -5.29 16.91 6.39
CA SER A 304 -6.48 17.67 6.00
C SER A 304 -6.96 17.19 4.63
N LEU A 305 -8.25 17.39 4.33
CA LEU A 305 -8.77 17.08 2.99
C LEU A 305 -8.33 18.12 1.96
N GLU A 306 -8.08 19.34 2.43
CA GLU A 306 -7.61 20.50 1.68
C GLU A 306 -6.17 20.31 1.17
N GLY A 307 -5.33 19.57 1.92
CA GLY A 307 -3.98 19.20 1.49
C GLY A 307 -3.93 18.17 0.37
N ILE A 308 -5.07 17.61 -0.06
CA ILE A 308 -5.13 16.63 -1.16
C ILE A 308 -5.01 17.36 -2.50
N HIS A 309 -3.97 17.02 -3.26
CA HIS A 309 -3.76 17.61 -4.58
C HIS A 309 -4.77 17.09 -5.60
N ARG A 310 -5.17 17.94 -6.55
CA ARG A 310 -6.03 17.52 -7.68
C ARG A 310 -5.25 16.79 -8.78
N ALA A 311 -3.94 17.03 -8.86
CA ALA A 311 -3.09 16.40 -9.85
C ALA A 311 -2.84 14.92 -9.49
N PRO A 312 -2.89 13.98 -10.46
CA PRO A 312 -2.55 12.59 -10.22
C PRO A 312 -1.11 12.43 -9.73
N ALA A 313 -0.90 11.59 -8.71
CA ALA A 313 0.43 11.20 -8.28
C ALA A 313 0.99 10.11 -9.21
N ILE A 314 2.25 10.23 -9.60
CA ILE A 314 2.95 9.20 -10.39
C ILE A 314 3.75 8.32 -9.42
N PHE A 315 3.49 7.03 -9.44
CA PHE A 315 4.25 6.02 -8.72
C PHE A 315 5.36 5.51 -9.65
N ASN A 316 6.61 5.83 -9.35
CA ASN A 316 7.73 5.68 -10.28
C ASN A 316 8.46 4.34 -10.09
N PHE A 317 8.25 3.37 -10.97
CA PHE A 317 8.93 2.06 -10.88
C PHE A 317 9.35 1.56 -12.26
N ASN A 318 10.28 0.62 -12.28
CA ASN A 318 10.72 -0.10 -13.46
C ASN A 318 10.84 -1.58 -13.15
N GLU A 319 9.92 -2.38 -13.68
CA GLU A 319 9.87 -3.83 -13.45
C GLU A 319 11.07 -4.58 -14.05
N HIS A 320 11.78 -3.97 -15.00
CA HIS A 320 12.94 -4.55 -15.66
C HIS A 320 14.28 -4.18 -15.00
N ASP A 321 14.27 -3.29 -14.01
CA ASP A 321 15.46 -2.93 -13.24
C ASP A 321 15.26 -3.36 -11.78
N PRO A 322 15.95 -4.42 -11.32
CA PRO A 322 15.89 -4.86 -9.93
C PRO A 322 16.25 -3.78 -8.92
N ARG A 323 17.00 -2.73 -9.30
CA ARG A 323 17.33 -1.58 -8.43
C ARG A 323 16.24 -0.53 -8.41
N GLN A 324 15.35 -0.53 -9.40
CA GLN A 324 14.22 0.40 -9.52
C GLN A 324 12.87 -0.33 -9.55
N TRP A 325 12.80 -1.51 -8.93
CA TRP A 325 11.58 -2.32 -8.90
C TRP A 325 10.40 -1.61 -8.24
N THR A 326 10.66 -0.55 -7.45
CA THR A 326 9.66 0.30 -6.79
C THR A 326 10.10 1.77 -6.79
N ASP A 327 9.23 2.62 -6.25
CA ASP A 327 9.45 4.06 -6.10
C ASP A 327 10.68 4.36 -5.25
N GLN A 328 11.62 5.10 -5.84
CA GLN A 328 12.88 5.47 -5.20
C GLN A 328 12.63 6.36 -3.97
N LYS A 329 11.56 7.15 -3.96
CA LYS A 329 11.16 7.91 -2.77
C LYS A 329 10.66 6.98 -1.66
N ALA A 330 9.97 5.89 -1.99
CA ALA A 330 9.57 4.90 -1.00
C ALA A 330 10.79 4.21 -0.36
N LEU A 331 11.76 3.78 -1.18
CA LEU A 331 13.01 3.17 -0.70
C LEU A 331 13.85 4.14 0.14
N TRP A 332 14.03 5.38 -0.34
CA TRP A 332 14.73 6.42 0.41
C TRP A 332 14.06 6.67 1.76
N MET A 333 12.75 6.85 1.77
CA MET A 333 12.00 7.08 3.02
C MET A 333 12.13 5.89 3.95
N ASN A 334 12.03 4.66 3.44
CA ASN A 334 12.24 3.47 4.27
C ASN A 334 13.65 3.42 4.88
N ALA A 335 14.67 3.81 4.13
CA ALA A 335 16.05 3.94 4.63
C ALA A 335 16.16 5.02 5.72
N GLU A 336 15.51 6.19 5.55
CA GLU A 336 15.51 7.24 6.58
C GLU A 336 14.86 6.76 7.88
N TYR A 337 13.74 6.05 7.81
CA TYR A 337 13.11 5.44 8.98
C TYR A 337 14.01 4.38 9.62
N ILE A 338 14.58 3.46 8.83
CA ILE A 338 15.52 2.45 9.35
C ILE A 338 16.73 3.13 10.00
N ARG A 339 17.15 4.30 9.52
CA ARG A 339 18.28 5.04 10.08
C ARG A 339 17.96 5.79 11.39
N THR A 340 16.75 6.33 11.51
CA THR A 340 16.41 7.30 12.56
C THR A 340 15.46 6.77 13.63
N MET A 341 14.72 5.70 13.36
CA MET A 341 13.80 5.06 14.31
C MET A 341 14.52 4.70 15.63
N PRO A 342 13.91 4.89 16.81
CA PRO A 342 14.49 4.42 18.06
C PRO A 342 14.83 2.93 17.99
N LEU A 343 16.01 2.54 18.48
CA LEU A 343 16.46 1.15 18.36
C LEU A 343 15.48 0.16 19.02
N ALA A 344 14.80 0.57 20.10
CA ALA A 344 13.77 -0.23 20.76
C ALA A 344 12.57 -0.56 19.85
N GLU A 345 12.22 0.31 18.91
CA GLU A 345 11.14 0.09 17.94
C GLU A 345 11.61 -0.71 16.72
N LEU A 346 12.86 -0.48 16.28
CA LEU A 346 13.46 -1.19 15.16
C LEU A 346 13.83 -2.65 15.53
N TRP A 347 14.19 -2.87 16.78
CA TRP A 347 14.60 -4.18 17.32
C TRP A 347 13.67 -5.34 16.95
N PRO A 348 12.37 -5.31 17.28
CA PRO A 348 11.47 -6.42 16.97
C PRO A 348 11.35 -6.69 15.46
N LEU A 349 11.53 -5.67 14.62
CA LEU A 349 11.48 -5.80 13.16
C LEU A 349 12.72 -6.52 12.62
N ILE A 350 13.91 -6.18 13.13
CA ILE A 350 15.16 -6.86 12.78
C ILE A 350 15.13 -8.29 13.30
N ARG A 351 14.65 -8.51 14.54
CA ARG A 351 14.50 -9.84 15.12
C ARG A 351 13.67 -10.75 14.20
N ALA A 352 12.48 -10.31 13.82
CA ALA A 352 11.59 -11.09 12.95
C ALA A 352 12.27 -11.44 11.61
N GLU A 353 13.05 -10.52 11.04
CA GLU A 353 13.80 -10.77 9.82
C GLU A 353 14.91 -11.81 9.99
N LEU A 354 15.69 -11.70 11.09
CA LEU A 354 16.77 -12.63 11.37
C LEU A 354 16.23 -14.02 11.75
N GLU A 355 15.10 -14.11 12.45
CA GLU A 355 14.40 -15.37 12.72
C GLU A 355 13.95 -16.03 11.42
N ALA A 356 13.29 -15.28 10.53
CA ALA A 356 12.85 -15.77 9.22
C ALA A 356 14.02 -16.23 8.33
N SER A 357 15.21 -15.66 8.53
CA SER A 357 16.43 -16.00 7.79
C SER A 357 17.31 -17.05 8.48
N GLY A 358 16.90 -17.58 9.64
CA GLY A 358 17.68 -18.55 10.42
C GLY A 358 18.99 -17.98 11.00
N LEU A 359 19.07 -16.66 11.16
CA LEU A 359 20.23 -15.93 11.66
C LEU A 359 20.09 -15.48 13.12
N TRP A 360 18.87 -15.57 13.68
CA TRP A 360 18.62 -15.20 15.07
C TRP A 360 19.27 -16.17 16.05
N ARG A 361 19.83 -15.62 17.14
CA ARG A 361 20.37 -16.36 18.28
C ARG A 361 19.76 -15.78 19.55
N GLU A 362 19.31 -16.64 20.47
CA GLU A 362 18.75 -16.21 21.76
C GLU A 362 19.74 -15.36 22.57
N SER A 363 21.05 -15.56 22.39
CA SER A 363 22.10 -14.74 22.99
C SER A 363 21.99 -13.25 22.67
N PHE A 364 21.38 -12.89 21.53
CA PHE A 364 21.13 -11.49 21.16
C PHE A 364 20.15 -10.80 22.10
N GLU A 365 19.30 -11.53 22.83
CA GLU A 365 18.41 -10.95 23.84
C GLU A 365 19.04 -10.87 25.22
N THR A 366 20.07 -11.66 25.46
CA THR A 366 20.68 -11.86 26.78
C THR A 366 22.09 -11.28 26.84
N ASP A 367 23.10 -12.13 26.68
CA ASP A 367 24.51 -11.90 26.93
C ASP A 367 25.21 -11.14 25.79
N GLU A 368 24.74 -11.29 24.55
CA GLU A 368 25.24 -10.56 23.38
C GLU A 368 24.40 -9.32 23.05
N ARG A 369 23.42 -8.93 23.88
CA ARG A 369 22.50 -7.82 23.57
C ARG A 369 23.22 -6.51 23.26
N ALA A 370 24.14 -6.08 24.13
CA ALA A 370 24.89 -4.84 23.92
C ALA A 370 25.74 -4.86 22.63
N TRP A 371 26.29 -6.03 22.29
CA TRP A 371 27.02 -6.22 21.03
C TRP A 371 26.07 -6.13 19.82
N PHE A 372 24.89 -6.74 19.91
CA PHE A 372 23.90 -6.72 18.83
C PHE A 372 23.38 -5.30 18.59
N GLU A 373 23.05 -4.56 19.66
CA GLU A 373 22.61 -3.16 19.58
C GLU A 373 23.66 -2.29 18.87
N ARG A 374 24.93 -2.42 19.27
CA ARG A 374 26.06 -1.73 18.62
C ARG A 374 26.22 -2.14 17.15
N THR A 375 26.08 -3.43 16.85
CA THR A 375 26.20 -3.96 15.49
C THR A 375 25.12 -3.38 14.58
N VAL A 376 23.86 -3.38 15.05
CA VAL A 376 22.73 -2.79 14.33
C VAL A 376 22.95 -1.31 14.07
N GLU A 377 23.37 -0.55 15.09
CA GLU A 377 23.63 0.88 14.96
C GLU A 377 24.73 1.17 13.92
N ALA A 378 25.80 0.38 13.91
CA ALA A 378 26.88 0.54 12.93
C ALA A 378 26.43 0.31 11.47
N ILE A 379 25.53 -0.65 11.24
CA ILE A 379 25.17 -1.10 9.87
C ILE A 379 23.89 -0.45 9.31
N ARG A 380 22.93 -0.08 10.16
CA ARG A 380 21.60 0.42 9.75
C ARG A 380 21.64 1.63 8.82
N HIS A 381 22.66 2.50 8.95
CA HIS A 381 22.77 3.73 8.15
C HIS A 381 22.83 3.51 6.64
N ARG A 382 23.23 2.30 6.21
CA ARG A 382 23.40 1.92 4.80
C ARG A 382 22.27 1.09 4.24
N PHE A 383 21.34 0.67 5.09
CA PHE A 383 20.29 -0.28 4.72
C PHE A 383 19.05 0.45 4.24
N PHE A 384 18.44 -0.09 3.19
CA PHE A 384 17.24 0.43 2.58
C PHE A 384 16.01 -0.36 3.04
N THR A 385 16.18 -1.61 3.42
CA THR A 385 15.13 -2.53 3.86
C THR A 385 15.61 -3.39 5.02
N LEU A 386 14.67 -4.00 5.75
CA LEU A 386 14.98 -4.98 6.79
C LEU A 386 15.77 -6.18 6.21
N LYS A 387 15.52 -6.55 4.95
CA LYS A 387 16.25 -7.63 4.25
C LYS A 387 17.74 -7.38 4.14
N ASP A 388 18.19 -6.14 4.21
CA ASP A 388 19.62 -5.83 4.17
C ASP A 388 20.35 -6.34 5.42
N PHE A 389 19.68 -6.50 6.56
CA PHE A 389 20.27 -7.07 7.77
C PHE A 389 20.63 -8.55 7.60
N SER A 390 19.78 -9.33 6.92
CA SER A 390 19.98 -10.76 6.67
C SER A 390 20.79 -11.06 5.40
N ALA A 391 20.88 -10.09 4.48
CA ALA A 391 21.68 -10.16 3.27
C ALA A 391 23.04 -9.45 3.44
N GLN A 392 23.12 -8.15 3.20
CA GLN A 392 24.38 -7.38 3.27
C GLN A 392 25.02 -7.40 4.68
N GLY A 393 24.19 -7.44 5.72
CA GLY A 393 24.60 -7.54 7.12
C GLY A 393 24.89 -8.96 7.60
N ARG A 394 24.72 -9.99 6.76
CA ARG A 394 24.82 -11.39 7.17
C ARG A 394 26.13 -11.73 7.87
N ALA A 395 27.24 -11.18 7.39
CA ALA A 395 28.57 -11.49 7.89
C ALA A 395 28.77 -11.13 9.38
N TYR A 396 27.96 -10.22 9.93
CA TYR A 396 28.01 -9.89 11.36
C TYR A 396 27.33 -10.96 12.21
N PHE A 397 26.25 -11.55 11.71
CA PHE A 397 25.42 -12.53 12.44
C PHE A 397 25.79 -13.99 12.17
N ALA A 398 26.46 -14.30 11.06
CA ALA A 398 26.82 -15.66 10.65
C ALA A 398 28.21 -15.75 10.01
N ASP A 399 28.80 -16.95 10.07
CA ASP A 399 30.11 -17.25 9.47
C ASP A 399 30.05 -17.62 8.00
N GLU A 400 28.91 -18.15 7.57
CA GLU A 400 28.65 -18.44 6.17
C GLU A 400 27.91 -17.26 5.54
N PHE A 401 28.58 -16.56 4.63
CA PHE A 401 28.05 -15.44 3.88
C PHE A 401 28.67 -15.37 2.48
N GLU A 402 27.97 -14.72 1.56
CA GLU A 402 28.43 -14.55 0.19
C GLU A 402 29.37 -13.36 0.04
N PHE A 403 30.29 -13.46 -0.92
CA PHE A 403 31.21 -12.39 -1.28
C PHE A 403 30.71 -11.72 -2.56
N ASP A 404 30.60 -10.39 -2.54
CA ASP A 404 30.34 -9.62 -3.75
C ASP A 404 31.51 -9.79 -4.73
N GLU A 405 31.23 -10.27 -5.93
CA GLU A 405 32.27 -10.58 -6.92
C GLU A 405 33.09 -9.35 -7.30
N ALA A 406 32.45 -8.17 -7.37
CA ALA A 406 33.13 -6.92 -7.69
C ALA A 406 34.03 -6.46 -6.53
N ALA A 407 33.63 -6.68 -5.28
CA ALA A 407 34.44 -6.45 -4.09
C ALA A 407 35.67 -7.35 -4.09
N VAL A 408 35.51 -8.65 -4.35
CA VAL A 408 36.62 -9.60 -4.44
C VAL A 408 37.58 -9.20 -5.58
N ALA A 409 37.05 -8.93 -6.76
CA ALA A 409 37.86 -8.51 -7.91
C ALA A 409 38.64 -7.21 -7.62
N LYS A 410 38.00 -6.23 -6.95
CA LYS A 410 38.59 -4.93 -6.68
C LYS A 410 39.58 -4.93 -5.52
N ASN A 411 39.26 -5.63 -4.43
CA ASN A 411 39.95 -5.50 -3.15
C ASN A 411 40.87 -6.68 -2.81
N LEU A 412 40.66 -7.85 -3.42
CA LEU A 412 41.46 -9.06 -3.15
C LEU A 412 42.32 -9.47 -4.34
N LYS A 413 41.76 -9.53 -5.56
CA LYS A 413 42.46 -10.08 -6.74
C LYS A 413 43.46 -9.14 -7.41
N LYS A 414 43.41 -7.83 -7.13
CA LYS A 414 44.29 -6.84 -7.78
C LYS A 414 45.74 -6.89 -7.31
N GLU A 415 45.99 -7.39 -6.10
CA GLU A 415 47.32 -7.38 -5.48
C GLU A 415 47.67 -8.80 -5.00
N PRO A 416 48.45 -9.56 -5.77
CA PRO A 416 48.80 -10.94 -5.44
C PRO A 416 49.50 -11.10 -4.09
N ARG A 417 50.22 -10.07 -3.61
CA ARG A 417 50.88 -10.10 -2.29
C ARG A 417 49.88 -10.28 -1.14
N LEU A 418 48.60 -9.97 -1.33
CA LEU A 418 47.56 -10.19 -0.32
C LEU A 418 47.44 -11.66 0.13
N LYS A 419 47.87 -12.62 -0.70
CA LYS A 419 47.96 -14.04 -0.35
C LYS A 419 48.87 -14.31 0.85
N GLU A 420 49.90 -13.49 1.03
CA GLU A 420 50.85 -13.56 2.16
C GLU A 420 50.54 -12.49 3.22
N LEU A 421 50.10 -11.30 2.80
CA LEU A 421 49.83 -10.19 3.71
C LEU A 421 48.60 -10.40 4.59
N LEU A 422 47.54 -11.07 4.11
CA LEU A 422 46.34 -11.29 4.94
C LEU A 422 46.58 -12.27 6.10
N PRO A 423 47.24 -13.43 5.91
CA PRO A 423 47.64 -14.27 7.03
C PRO A 423 48.58 -13.56 8.01
N ALA A 424 49.58 -12.83 7.52
CA ALA A 424 50.50 -12.10 8.38
C ALA A 424 49.81 -10.97 9.18
N LEU A 425 48.85 -10.26 8.57
CA LEU A 425 48.00 -9.30 9.29
C LEU A 425 47.16 -10.01 10.36
N ALA A 426 46.62 -11.20 10.07
CA ALA A 426 45.89 -12.00 11.04
C ALA A 426 46.75 -12.32 12.28
N ASP A 427 48.00 -12.75 12.06
CA ASP A 427 48.95 -13.05 13.13
C ASP A 427 49.24 -11.81 14.01
N LYS A 428 49.39 -10.63 13.40
CA LYS A 428 49.61 -9.37 14.14
C LYS A 428 48.37 -9.00 14.96
N LEU A 429 47.18 -9.11 14.37
CA LEU A 429 45.91 -8.76 15.04
C LEU A 429 45.58 -9.70 16.21
N GLU A 430 45.99 -10.97 16.16
CA GLU A 430 45.81 -11.91 17.28
C GLU A 430 46.61 -11.52 18.54
N GLN A 431 47.69 -10.76 18.39
CA GLN A 431 48.50 -10.27 19.51
C GLN A 431 48.00 -8.95 20.10
N VAL A 432 46.98 -8.33 19.51
CA VAL A 432 46.45 -7.04 19.97
C VAL A 432 45.57 -7.25 21.20
N GLU A 433 45.90 -6.56 22.29
CA GLU A 433 45.16 -6.53 23.55
C GLU A 433 45.27 -5.12 24.18
N PRO A 434 44.16 -4.44 24.53
CA PRO A 434 42.77 -4.83 24.26
C PRO A 434 42.46 -4.80 22.76
N PHE A 435 41.57 -5.68 22.28
CA PHE A 435 41.16 -5.69 20.88
C PHE A 435 39.96 -4.76 20.66
N ASN A 436 40.20 -3.58 20.09
CA ASN A 436 39.16 -2.58 19.78
C ASN A 436 39.54 -1.79 18.50
N ALA A 437 38.73 -0.81 18.12
CA ALA A 437 38.96 -0.02 16.91
C ALA A 437 40.32 0.71 16.90
N GLU A 438 40.69 1.36 18.01
CA GLU A 438 41.94 2.14 18.09
C GLU A 438 43.18 1.24 17.99
N THR A 439 43.21 0.15 18.76
CA THR A 439 44.37 -0.75 18.81
C THR A 439 44.50 -1.59 17.54
N SER A 440 43.39 -2.00 16.93
CA SER A 440 43.39 -2.69 15.63
C SER A 440 43.80 -1.76 14.49
N GLU A 441 43.44 -0.47 14.55
CA GLU A 441 43.93 0.54 13.60
C GLU A 441 45.44 0.73 13.69
N ALA A 442 45.97 0.93 14.90
CA ALA A 442 47.40 1.10 15.13
C ALA A 442 48.19 -0.12 14.63
N ALA A 443 47.73 -1.33 14.94
CA ALA A 443 48.37 -2.58 14.50
C ALA A 443 48.36 -2.74 12.97
N LEU A 444 47.23 -2.48 12.32
CA LEU A 444 47.13 -2.59 10.86
C LEU A 444 48.05 -1.58 10.17
N ARG A 445 48.10 -0.35 10.65
CA ARG A 445 48.95 0.70 10.06
C ARG A 445 50.44 0.39 10.25
N ALA A 446 50.85 -0.01 11.46
CA ALA A 446 52.22 -0.42 11.72
C ALA A 446 52.65 -1.61 10.84
N PHE A 447 51.77 -2.60 10.65
CA PHE A 447 52.03 -3.71 9.75
C PHE A 447 52.09 -3.29 8.27
N ALA A 448 51.25 -2.34 7.86
CA ALA A 448 51.31 -1.79 6.50
C ALA A 448 52.68 -1.15 6.21
N ASP A 449 53.21 -0.38 7.17
CA ASP A 449 54.52 0.23 7.10
C ASP A 449 55.65 -0.82 7.09
N GLU A 450 55.60 -1.82 7.97
CA GLU A 450 56.53 -2.97 8.03
C GLU A 450 56.56 -3.73 6.69
N ALA A 451 55.41 -3.97 6.09
CA ALA A 451 55.26 -4.70 4.83
C ALA A 451 55.51 -3.83 3.58
N GLY A 452 55.75 -2.52 3.74
CA GLY A 452 55.98 -1.58 2.64
C GLY A 452 54.77 -1.44 1.70
N VAL A 453 53.55 -1.43 2.25
CA VAL A 453 52.30 -1.26 1.50
C VAL A 453 51.45 -0.11 2.06
N LYS A 454 50.57 0.45 1.24
CA LYS A 454 49.63 1.48 1.73
C LYS A 454 48.59 0.83 2.65
N ALA A 455 48.35 1.41 3.83
CA ALA A 455 47.32 0.92 4.76
C ALA A 455 45.94 0.73 4.09
N GLY A 456 45.57 1.61 3.14
CA GLY A 456 44.33 1.50 2.38
C GLY A 456 44.17 0.19 1.58
N LEU A 457 45.27 -0.46 1.18
CA LEU A 457 45.22 -1.79 0.57
C LEU A 457 44.68 -2.82 1.57
N LEU A 458 45.32 -2.89 2.75
CA LEU A 458 44.97 -3.85 3.80
C LEU A 458 43.58 -3.56 4.40
N ILE A 459 43.21 -2.29 4.56
CA ILE A 459 41.87 -1.89 5.03
C ILE A 459 40.78 -2.42 4.09
N ASN A 460 40.92 -2.22 2.77
CA ASN A 460 39.91 -2.66 1.81
C ASN A 460 39.89 -4.18 1.65
N ALA A 461 41.05 -4.83 1.66
CA ALA A 461 41.16 -6.28 1.60
C ALA A 461 40.54 -6.94 2.85
N ALA A 462 40.85 -6.42 4.04
CA ALA A 462 40.26 -6.88 5.30
C ALA A 462 38.74 -6.68 5.33
N ARG A 463 38.23 -5.56 4.81
CA ARG A 463 36.77 -5.35 4.72
C ARG A 463 36.09 -6.44 3.91
N THR A 464 36.60 -6.70 2.72
CA THR A 464 36.04 -7.74 1.85
C THR A 464 36.22 -9.12 2.47
N ALA A 465 37.36 -9.42 3.07
CA ALA A 465 37.58 -10.68 3.79
C ALA A 465 36.60 -10.90 4.95
N LEU A 466 36.32 -9.86 5.74
CA LEU A 466 35.49 -9.97 6.94
C LEU A 466 34.00 -9.88 6.66
N THR A 467 33.58 -9.17 5.61
CA THR A 467 32.15 -8.86 5.39
C THR A 467 31.61 -9.35 4.06
N GLY A 468 32.48 -9.74 3.12
CA GLY A 468 32.10 -10.02 1.74
C GLY A 468 31.83 -8.77 0.90
N GLN A 469 31.84 -7.58 1.51
CA GLN A 469 31.42 -6.33 0.88
C GLN A 469 32.60 -5.39 0.56
N ALA A 470 32.41 -4.48 -0.40
CA ALA A 470 33.39 -3.44 -0.71
C ALA A 470 33.24 -2.19 0.17
N VAL A 471 32.03 -1.96 0.69
CA VAL A 471 31.65 -0.79 1.47
C VAL A 471 31.01 -1.24 2.77
N GLY A 472 31.12 -0.42 3.80
CA GLY A 472 30.64 -0.75 5.14
C GLY A 472 31.11 0.30 6.15
N PRO A 473 30.85 0.07 7.45
CA PRO A 473 31.30 0.92 8.55
C PRO A 473 32.82 1.10 8.55
N SER A 474 33.34 1.89 9.49
CA SER A 474 34.78 2.00 9.67
C SER A 474 35.38 0.58 9.76
N MET A 475 36.47 0.31 9.05
CA MET A 475 37.05 -1.04 9.07
C MET A 475 37.46 -1.47 10.48
N PHE A 476 37.84 -0.50 11.31
CA PHE A 476 38.27 -0.74 12.68
C PHE A 476 37.10 -1.03 13.62
N GLU A 477 35.95 -0.41 13.34
CA GLU A 477 34.68 -0.79 13.96
C GLU A 477 34.24 -2.20 13.53
N VAL A 478 34.45 -2.55 12.25
CA VAL A 478 34.21 -3.93 11.77
C VAL A 478 35.10 -4.93 12.49
N PHE A 479 36.38 -4.64 12.72
CA PHE A 479 37.24 -5.50 13.53
C PHE A 479 36.67 -5.68 14.93
N ASP A 480 36.37 -4.59 15.63
CA ASP A 480 35.81 -4.63 16.98
C ASP A 480 34.51 -5.45 17.06
N LEU A 481 33.57 -5.23 16.14
CA LEU A 481 32.30 -5.95 16.08
C LEU A 481 32.45 -7.44 15.72
N ILE A 482 33.34 -7.78 14.78
CA ILE A 482 33.56 -9.19 14.39
C ILE A 482 34.37 -9.93 15.46
N GLY A 483 35.26 -9.22 16.16
CA GLY A 483 36.10 -9.74 17.23
C GLY A 483 37.38 -10.42 16.74
N ARG A 484 38.43 -10.33 17.56
CA ARG A 484 39.82 -10.75 17.27
C ARG A 484 39.93 -12.10 16.55
N THR A 485 39.43 -13.16 17.19
CA THR A 485 39.56 -14.55 16.71
C THR A 485 38.86 -14.75 15.36
N ARG A 486 37.65 -14.20 15.21
CA ARG A 486 36.84 -14.35 14.00
C ARG A 486 37.43 -13.53 12.86
N SER A 487 37.92 -12.32 13.13
CA SER A 487 38.63 -11.49 12.17
C SER A 487 39.88 -12.19 11.63
N ALA A 488 40.74 -12.70 12.51
CA ALA A 488 41.98 -13.38 12.13
C ALA A 488 41.70 -14.62 11.28
N ARG A 489 40.72 -15.46 11.68
CA ARG A 489 40.29 -16.61 10.88
C ARG A 489 39.83 -16.20 9.47
N ARG A 490 38.94 -15.20 9.36
CA ARG A 490 38.41 -14.74 8.07
C ARG A 490 39.49 -14.19 7.14
N LEU A 491 40.48 -13.47 7.68
CA LEU A 491 41.64 -13.00 6.91
C LEU A 491 42.44 -14.16 6.32
N ARG A 492 42.70 -15.21 7.11
CA ARG A 492 43.42 -16.40 6.63
C ARG A 492 42.61 -17.16 5.57
N GLU A 493 41.31 -17.32 5.79
CA GLU A 493 40.42 -18.03 4.85
C GLU A 493 40.23 -17.27 3.52
N ALA A 494 40.21 -15.93 3.55
CA ALA A 494 40.02 -15.09 2.37
C ALA A 494 41.08 -15.29 1.28
N VAL A 495 42.25 -15.86 1.63
CA VAL A 495 43.29 -16.23 0.67
C VAL A 495 42.78 -17.18 -0.41
N ARG A 496 41.76 -18.00 -0.14
CA ARG A 496 41.14 -18.88 -1.15
C ARG A 496 40.45 -18.14 -2.31
N LEU A 497 40.23 -16.83 -2.15
CA LEU A 497 39.55 -15.96 -3.12
C LEU A 497 40.53 -15.17 -4.01
N ILE A 498 41.82 -15.21 -3.69
CA ILE A 498 42.94 -14.55 -4.39
C ILE A 498 43.58 -15.56 -5.33
#